data_AF-A0A965ISF6-F1
#
_entry.id   AF-A0A965ISF6-F1
#
_cell.length_a   1.000
_cell.length_b   1.000
_cell.length_c   1.000
_cell.angle_alpha   90.00
_cell.angle_beta   90.00
_cell.angle_gamma   90.00
#
_symmetry.space_group_name_H-M   'P 1'
#
loop_
_entity.id
_entity.type
_entity.pdbx_description
1 polymer ?
#
loop_
_entity_poly.entity_id
_entity_poly.type
_entity_poly.pdbx_seq_one_letter_code
_entity_poly.pdbx_strand_id
1 'polypeptide(L)'
;MRLMIDGTIDGYDSYESTVAAAPATTLPDMVDGIDMLYSSGTTGMPKGVAKPFPGTPLGTAAGLGSPLTQGLYKFREEMVYLSPAPLYHAAPLRFNMSVHSHGGTTVVMEHFDAEDYLRYAEKYRVTHTQLVPTMFIRMLKLDDDIRTKYDVSSIEVAIHAAAPCPVPTKKAMIEWWGPVIHEYYAGTEGNGFVYCNSEMWLAHPGTVGTAISGIVHICDENGDEVPQGESGTVFFEGGGTFEYHNDPEKTKNSRDPKGRGWSTLGDVGYLDADNFLYLTDRKAFMIISGGVNIYPQEAENILVNHPKVVDVAIFGIPNDDFGEEVKAVVQPKHMPADASEAKELEKELIAYCRSHLADIKCPRSVDFREELPRHPTGKLYKRLLKDEYWAAAGRSI
;
A
#
# COMPACT_ATOMS: atom_id res chain seq x y z
N MET A 1 4.37 -26.35 23.62
CA MET A 1 5.81 -26.06 23.47
C MET A 1 5.94 -24.56 23.21
N ARG A 2 6.82 -23.87 23.93
CA ARG A 2 7.08 -22.43 23.76
C ARG A 2 8.58 -22.27 23.51
N LEU A 3 8.95 -21.98 22.27
CA LEU A 3 10.35 -21.87 21.86
C LEU A 3 10.72 -20.40 21.64
N MET A 4 11.94 -20.03 21.97
CA MET A 4 12.52 -18.70 21.76
C MET A 4 13.80 -18.80 20.91
N ILE A 5 13.99 -17.84 20.02
CA ILE A 5 15.19 -17.71 19.16
C ILE A 5 16.17 -16.75 19.83
N ASP A 6 17.47 -17.00 19.68
CA ASP A 6 18.59 -16.18 20.18
C ASP A 6 18.63 -16.02 21.71
N GLY A 7 18.18 -17.03 22.44
CA GLY A 7 18.24 -17.08 23.90
C GLY A 7 17.01 -17.71 24.54
N THR A 8 16.91 -17.60 25.87
CA THR A 8 15.79 -18.14 26.66
C THR A 8 15.44 -17.22 27.82
N ILE A 9 14.16 -17.22 28.20
CA ILE A 9 13.64 -16.67 29.45
C ILE A 9 12.86 -17.76 30.19
N ASP A 10 12.56 -17.55 31.47
CA ASP A 10 11.78 -18.51 32.27
C ASP A 10 10.46 -18.88 31.58
N GLY A 11 10.24 -20.19 31.40
CA GLY A 11 9.05 -20.73 30.73
C GLY A 11 9.13 -20.85 29.21
N TYR A 12 10.30 -20.59 28.61
CA TYR A 12 10.60 -20.79 27.19
C TYR A 12 11.86 -21.62 27.01
N ASP A 13 11.81 -22.61 26.12
CA ASP A 13 12.98 -23.41 25.74
C ASP A 13 13.71 -22.78 24.53
N SER A 14 15.01 -23.08 24.38
CA SER A 14 15.80 -22.61 23.22
C SER A 14 15.34 -23.34 21.96
N TYR A 15 15.00 -22.56 20.93
CA TYR A 15 14.68 -23.06 19.60
C TYR A 15 15.86 -23.84 19.01
N GLU A 16 17.07 -23.28 19.08
CA GLU A 16 18.29 -23.84 18.49
C GLU A 16 18.63 -25.19 19.11
N SER A 17 18.57 -25.29 20.44
CA SER A 17 18.85 -26.53 21.16
C SER A 17 17.80 -27.60 20.86
N THR A 18 16.53 -27.20 20.76
CA THR A 18 15.41 -28.11 20.45
C THR A 18 15.54 -28.65 19.02
N VAL A 19 15.87 -27.80 18.04
CA VAL A 19 16.08 -28.19 16.65
C VAL A 19 17.33 -29.05 16.50
N ALA A 20 18.44 -28.71 17.16
CA ALA A 20 19.68 -29.49 17.09
C ALA A 20 19.54 -30.91 17.67
N ALA A 21 18.63 -31.10 18.63
CA ALA A 21 18.31 -32.41 19.18
C ALA A 21 17.32 -33.22 18.33
N ALA A 22 16.66 -32.59 17.35
CA ALA A 22 15.70 -33.25 16.49
C ALA A 22 16.39 -34.11 15.41
N PRO A 23 15.79 -35.24 14.98
CA PRO A 23 16.31 -36.01 13.87
C PRO A 23 16.36 -35.20 12.56
N ALA A 24 17.45 -35.32 11.80
CA ALA A 24 17.55 -34.73 10.47
C ALA A 24 16.71 -35.44 9.39
N THR A 25 16.02 -36.53 9.76
CA THR A 25 15.15 -37.28 8.86
C THR A 25 13.85 -36.54 8.61
N THR A 26 13.42 -36.49 7.35
CA THR A 26 12.13 -35.96 6.94
C THR A 26 10.99 -36.65 7.69
N LEU A 27 10.07 -35.87 8.26
CA LEU A 27 8.89 -36.42 8.94
C LEU A 27 7.87 -36.92 7.90
N PRO A 28 7.12 -38.01 8.20
CA PRO A 28 5.95 -38.35 7.42
C PRO A 28 4.85 -37.28 7.61
N ASP A 29 3.97 -37.15 6.62
CA ASP A 29 2.76 -36.31 6.70
C ASP A 29 3.01 -34.83 7.02
N MET A 30 4.15 -34.28 6.59
CA MET A 30 4.40 -32.85 6.68
C MET A 30 3.35 -32.08 5.88
N VAL A 31 2.83 -31.02 6.47
CA VAL A 31 1.84 -30.13 5.85
C VAL A 31 2.41 -28.73 5.68
N ASP A 32 1.98 -28.03 4.63
CA ASP A 32 2.35 -26.63 4.43
C ASP A 32 1.75 -25.75 5.54
N GLY A 33 2.58 -24.82 6.05
CA GLY A 33 2.14 -23.77 6.96
C GLY A 33 1.36 -22.67 6.24
N ILE A 34 0.65 -21.83 7.01
CA ILE A 34 0.03 -20.61 6.51
C ILE A 34 0.42 -19.41 7.38
N ASP A 35 0.70 -18.27 6.76
CA ASP A 35 0.93 -17.02 7.47
C ASP A 35 -0.38 -16.47 8.07
N MET A 36 -0.34 -16.02 9.32
CA MET A 36 -1.36 -15.15 9.91
C MET A 36 -0.77 -13.76 10.08
N LEU A 37 -1.20 -12.83 9.22
CA LEU A 37 -0.67 -11.48 9.20
C LEU A 37 -1.62 -10.50 9.87
N TYR A 38 -1.01 -9.48 10.47
CA TYR A 38 -1.72 -8.34 11.00
C TYR A 38 -1.78 -7.24 9.94
N SER A 39 -2.97 -6.93 9.45
CA SER A 39 -3.16 -5.77 8.58
C SER A 39 -3.13 -4.48 9.41
N SER A 40 -2.46 -3.45 8.88
CA SER A 40 -2.45 -2.12 9.49
C SER A 40 -3.84 -1.50 9.34
N GLY A 41 -4.72 -1.78 10.31
CA GLY A 41 -6.08 -1.28 10.31
C GLY A 41 -6.13 0.26 10.29
N THR A 42 -7.06 0.80 9.53
CA THR A 42 -7.37 2.25 9.50
C THR A 42 -7.86 2.78 10.84
N THR A 43 -8.34 1.89 11.72
CA THR A 43 -8.89 2.17 13.05
C THR A 43 -7.84 2.17 14.17
N GLY A 44 -6.54 2.03 13.87
CA GLY A 44 -5.43 2.17 14.84
C GLY A 44 -4.88 0.87 15.44
N MET A 45 -5.69 -0.18 15.60
CA MET A 45 -5.20 -1.50 16.04
C MET A 45 -4.95 -2.43 14.83
N PRO A 46 -3.80 -3.13 14.78
CA PRO A 46 -3.54 -4.14 13.76
C PRO A 46 -4.59 -5.26 13.82
N LYS A 47 -5.07 -5.73 12.67
CA LYS A 47 -6.12 -6.76 12.58
C LYS A 47 -5.53 -8.07 12.09
N GLY A 48 -5.63 -9.15 12.86
CA GLY A 48 -5.26 -10.47 12.38
C GLY A 48 -6.23 -10.93 11.30
N VAL A 49 -5.75 -11.22 10.10
CA VAL A 49 -6.56 -11.85 9.05
C VAL A 49 -6.38 -13.35 9.16
N ALA A 50 -7.41 -14.04 9.65
CA ALA A 50 -7.39 -15.49 9.78
C ALA A 50 -7.97 -16.13 8.51
N LYS A 51 -7.24 -17.12 7.97
CA LYS A 51 -7.69 -17.96 6.87
C LYS A 51 -7.80 -19.41 7.36
N PRO A 52 -8.72 -20.21 6.79
CA PRO A 52 -8.76 -21.64 7.07
C PRO A 52 -7.41 -22.29 6.80
N PHE A 53 -6.94 -23.12 7.73
CA PHE A 53 -5.70 -23.87 7.55
C PHE A 53 -5.92 -24.95 6.49
N PRO A 54 -5.15 -24.96 5.38
CA PRO A 54 -5.43 -25.84 4.25
C PRO A 54 -5.08 -27.31 4.54
N GLY A 55 -4.08 -27.57 5.39
CA GLY A 55 -3.66 -28.93 5.76
C GLY A 55 -3.15 -29.77 4.58
N THR A 56 -2.65 -29.13 3.53
CA THR A 56 -2.12 -29.80 2.33
C THR A 56 -0.71 -30.35 2.57
N PRO A 57 -0.33 -31.48 1.95
CA PRO A 57 1.03 -32.01 2.08
C PRO A 57 2.10 -31.00 1.65
N LEU A 58 3.23 -30.96 2.36
CA LEU A 58 4.35 -30.06 2.08
C LEU A 58 4.80 -30.17 0.62
N GLY A 59 4.91 -29.04 -0.07
CA GLY A 59 5.38 -29.00 -1.46
C GLY A 59 4.32 -29.30 -2.52
N THR A 60 3.03 -29.38 -2.14
CA THR A 60 1.91 -29.53 -3.10
C THR A 60 1.57 -28.25 -3.88
N ALA A 61 2.35 -27.17 -3.68
CA ALA A 61 2.21 -25.88 -4.36
C ALA A 61 0.84 -25.20 -4.14
N ALA A 62 0.06 -25.65 -3.15
CA ALA A 62 -1.18 -24.99 -2.72
C ALA A 62 -0.84 -23.79 -1.81
N GLY A 63 -0.20 -22.79 -2.39
CA GLY A 63 0.30 -21.62 -1.67
C GLY A 63 1.81 -21.45 -1.86
N LEU A 64 2.20 -20.19 -2.05
CA LEU A 64 3.57 -19.70 -2.20
C LEU A 64 4.35 -20.11 -3.47
N GLY A 65 3.83 -21.00 -4.33
CA GLY A 65 4.27 -21.15 -5.72
C GLY A 65 3.16 -20.78 -6.72
N SER A 66 2.48 -19.64 -6.50
CA SER A 66 1.23 -19.35 -7.20
C SER A 66 1.43 -19.32 -8.73
N PRO A 67 0.55 -19.95 -9.53
CA PRO A 67 0.50 -19.74 -10.99
C PRO A 67 0.45 -18.25 -11.37
N LEU A 68 -0.07 -17.40 -10.46
CA LEU A 68 -0.04 -15.95 -10.61
C LEU A 68 1.40 -15.41 -10.65
N THR A 69 2.27 -15.75 -9.69
CA THR A 69 3.64 -15.22 -9.66
C THR A 69 4.48 -15.70 -10.84
N GLN A 70 4.30 -16.96 -11.24
CA GLN A 70 5.01 -17.51 -12.41
C GLN A 70 4.46 -16.92 -13.73
N GLY A 71 3.14 -16.93 -13.92
CA GLY A 71 2.51 -16.50 -15.16
C GLY A 71 2.48 -14.98 -15.36
N LEU A 72 2.17 -14.22 -14.31
CA LEU A 72 2.03 -12.77 -14.36
C LEU A 72 3.38 -12.05 -14.19
N TYR A 73 4.22 -12.55 -13.28
CA TYR A 73 5.46 -11.88 -12.88
C TYR A 73 6.72 -12.64 -13.25
N LYS A 74 6.63 -13.75 -14.01
CA LYS A 74 7.80 -14.49 -14.54
C LYS A 74 8.78 -15.00 -13.47
N PHE A 75 8.28 -15.33 -12.28
CA PHE A 75 9.08 -15.91 -11.21
C PHE A 75 9.70 -17.25 -11.66
N ARG A 76 11.00 -17.45 -11.36
CA ARG A 76 11.82 -18.57 -11.87
C ARG A 76 13.06 -18.81 -11.02
N GLU A 77 13.71 -19.96 -11.19
CA GLU A 77 14.87 -20.42 -10.41
C GLU A 77 16.06 -19.47 -10.40
N GLU A 78 16.37 -18.80 -11.51
CA GLU A 78 17.54 -17.91 -11.59
C GLU A 78 17.22 -16.43 -11.31
N MET A 79 16.03 -16.12 -10.77
CA MET A 79 15.67 -14.73 -10.48
C MET A 79 16.44 -14.20 -9.26
N VAL A 80 16.75 -12.91 -9.29
CA VAL A 80 17.28 -12.17 -8.13
C VAL A 80 16.25 -11.13 -7.74
N TYR A 81 15.70 -11.29 -6.55
CA TYR A 81 14.65 -10.44 -6.00
C TYR A 81 15.20 -9.50 -4.94
N LEU A 82 15.08 -8.19 -5.15
CA LEU A 82 15.44 -7.17 -4.15
C LEU A 82 14.21 -6.75 -3.35
N SER A 83 14.26 -7.02 -2.05
CA SER A 83 13.20 -6.75 -1.09
C SER A 83 13.54 -5.55 -0.19
N PRO A 84 13.05 -4.33 -0.52
CA PRO A 84 13.26 -3.13 0.29
C PRO A 84 12.29 -2.97 1.46
N ALA A 85 11.28 -3.85 1.57
CA ALA A 85 10.17 -3.69 2.51
C ALA A 85 10.19 -4.74 3.63
N PRO A 86 9.70 -4.41 4.86
CA PRO A 86 9.78 -5.31 5.99
C PRO A 86 8.95 -6.59 5.85
N LEU A 87 9.54 -7.75 6.19
CA LEU A 87 8.96 -9.08 5.99
C LEU A 87 7.74 -9.41 6.88
N TYR A 88 7.32 -8.54 7.79
CA TYR A 88 6.09 -8.74 8.55
C TYR A 88 4.82 -8.29 7.78
N HIS A 89 4.97 -7.79 6.54
CA HIS A 89 3.85 -7.47 5.64
C HIS A 89 3.61 -8.57 4.61
N ALA A 90 2.36 -8.66 4.15
CA ALA A 90 1.93 -9.69 3.22
C ALA A 90 2.73 -9.75 1.91
N ALA A 91 2.89 -8.61 1.23
CA ALA A 91 3.58 -8.56 -0.06
C ALA A 91 5.07 -8.95 0.04
N PRO A 92 5.91 -8.29 0.86
CA PRO A 92 7.30 -8.70 1.00
C PRO A 92 7.44 -10.12 1.52
N LEU A 93 6.66 -10.55 2.53
CA LEU A 93 6.76 -11.92 3.03
C LEU A 93 6.45 -12.95 1.94
N ARG A 94 5.27 -12.85 1.32
CA ARG A 94 4.78 -13.85 0.37
C ARG A 94 5.60 -13.86 -0.91
N PHE A 95 6.08 -12.72 -1.39
CA PHE A 95 6.96 -12.71 -2.55
C PHE A 95 8.33 -13.31 -2.23
N ASN A 96 8.95 -13.04 -1.08
CA ASN A 96 10.21 -13.69 -0.70
C ASN A 96 10.05 -15.20 -0.53
N MET A 97 8.98 -15.64 0.14
CA MET A 97 8.64 -17.06 0.24
C MET A 97 8.42 -17.68 -1.14
N SER A 98 7.82 -16.94 -2.07
CA SER A 98 7.61 -17.41 -3.45
C SER A 98 8.90 -17.46 -4.27
N VAL A 99 9.79 -16.48 -4.13
CA VAL A 99 11.12 -16.53 -4.75
C VAL A 99 11.84 -17.79 -4.31
N HIS A 100 11.85 -18.09 -3.00
CA HIS A 100 12.47 -19.31 -2.48
C HIS A 100 11.80 -20.59 -3.00
N SER A 101 10.47 -20.64 -3.11
CA SER A 101 9.79 -21.83 -3.63
C SER A 101 10.13 -22.11 -5.10
N HIS A 102 10.49 -21.07 -5.86
CA HIS A 102 10.91 -21.21 -7.25
C HIS A 102 12.42 -21.45 -7.40
N GLY A 103 13.20 -21.44 -6.32
CA GLY A 103 14.66 -21.59 -6.32
C GLY A 103 15.44 -20.28 -6.50
N GLY A 104 14.75 -19.14 -6.51
CA GLY A 104 15.35 -17.82 -6.70
C GLY A 104 16.15 -17.31 -5.50
N THR A 105 16.92 -16.25 -5.74
CA THR A 105 17.72 -15.54 -4.73
C THR A 105 17.00 -14.31 -4.23
N THR A 106 16.96 -14.15 -2.91
CA THR A 106 16.40 -12.99 -2.22
C THR A 106 17.51 -12.11 -1.65
N VAL A 107 17.47 -10.81 -1.94
CA VAL A 107 18.29 -9.77 -1.29
C VAL A 107 17.36 -8.91 -0.44
N VAL A 108 17.46 -8.99 0.88
CA VAL A 108 16.62 -8.20 1.81
C VAL A 108 17.38 -6.99 2.29
N MET A 109 16.80 -5.80 2.15
CA MET A 109 17.32 -4.59 2.78
C MET A 109 16.77 -4.48 4.20
N GLU A 110 17.62 -4.18 5.18
CA GLU A 110 17.18 -3.89 6.55
C GLU A 110 16.30 -2.64 6.60
N HIS A 111 16.71 -1.61 5.84
CA HIS A 111 16.02 -0.33 5.71
C HIS A 111 16.09 0.15 4.27
N PHE A 112 15.04 0.81 3.78
CA PHE A 112 15.07 1.42 2.45
C PHE A 112 15.80 2.77 2.49
N ASP A 113 16.91 2.82 1.76
CA ASP A 113 17.53 4.04 1.26
C ASP A 113 17.51 4.03 -0.27
N ALA A 114 17.31 5.20 -0.88
CA ALA A 114 17.09 5.31 -2.31
C ALA A 114 18.36 5.08 -3.14
N GLU A 115 19.52 5.58 -2.68
CA GLU A 115 20.79 5.35 -3.39
C GLU A 115 21.25 3.90 -3.18
N ASP A 116 21.19 3.40 -1.94
CA ASP A 116 21.57 2.02 -1.66
C ASP A 116 20.72 1.00 -2.41
N TYR A 117 19.43 1.29 -2.61
CA TYR A 117 18.56 0.47 -3.44
C TYR A 117 19.10 0.36 -4.88
N LEU A 118 19.45 1.48 -5.51
CA LEU A 118 20.00 1.50 -6.88
C LEU A 118 21.36 0.79 -6.94
N ARG A 119 22.21 1.01 -5.94
CA ARG A 119 23.50 0.33 -5.78
C ARG A 119 23.34 -1.19 -5.66
N TYR A 120 22.35 -1.67 -4.91
CA TYR A 120 22.06 -3.09 -4.78
C TYR A 120 21.43 -3.67 -6.04
N ALA A 121 20.58 -2.90 -6.75
CA ALA A 121 20.03 -3.30 -8.03
C ALA A 121 21.13 -3.66 -9.03
N GLU A 122 22.14 -2.79 -9.18
CA GLU A 122 23.30 -3.03 -10.03
C GLU A 122 24.18 -4.17 -9.50
N LYS A 123 24.60 -4.08 -8.22
CA LYS A 123 25.56 -5.02 -7.61
C LYS A 123 25.11 -6.47 -7.74
N TYR A 124 23.83 -6.73 -7.51
CA TYR A 124 23.27 -8.09 -7.53
C TYR A 124 22.58 -8.43 -8.85
N ARG A 125 22.61 -7.53 -9.84
CA ARG A 125 21.90 -7.67 -11.12
C ARG A 125 20.44 -8.08 -10.91
N VAL A 126 19.75 -7.31 -10.08
CA VAL A 126 18.38 -7.58 -9.65
C VAL A 126 17.46 -7.68 -10.86
N THR A 127 16.65 -8.74 -10.91
CA THR A 127 15.67 -8.94 -11.98
C THR A 127 14.25 -8.60 -11.55
N HIS A 128 13.93 -8.79 -10.26
CA HIS A 128 12.60 -8.56 -9.73
C HIS A 128 12.66 -7.76 -8.44
N THR A 129 11.61 -6.99 -8.18
CA THR A 129 11.53 -6.19 -6.95
C THR A 129 10.09 -5.81 -6.66
N GLN A 130 9.82 -5.53 -5.40
CA GLN A 130 8.58 -4.94 -4.92
C GLN A 130 8.83 -3.58 -4.28
N LEU A 131 7.99 -2.61 -4.61
CA LEU A 131 8.13 -1.22 -4.19
C LEU A 131 6.78 -0.67 -3.72
N VAL A 132 6.84 0.50 -3.09
CA VAL A 132 5.66 1.33 -2.80
C VAL A 132 5.85 2.70 -3.45
N PRO A 133 4.77 3.46 -3.74
CA PRO A 133 4.88 4.76 -4.41
C PRO A 133 5.87 5.75 -3.76
N THR A 134 5.98 5.73 -2.42
CA THR A 134 6.93 6.61 -1.71
C THR A 134 8.39 6.29 -2.04
N MET A 135 8.72 5.03 -2.35
CA MET A 135 10.07 4.64 -2.79
C MET A 135 10.38 5.19 -4.19
N PHE A 136 9.41 5.16 -5.11
CA PHE A 136 9.56 5.81 -6.43
C PHE A 136 9.82 7.31 -6.28
N ILE A 137 9.03 7.99 -5.45
CA ILE A 137 9.19 9.44 -5.20
C ILE A 137 10.59 9.72 -4.65
N ARG A 138 11.05 8.94 -3.66
CA ARG A 138 12.39 9.11 -3.07
C ARG A 138 13.51 8.90 -4.11
N MET A 139 13.41 7.90 -4.97
CA MET A 139 14.40 7.68 -6.05
C MET A 139 14.36 8.79 -7.10
N LEU A 140 13.18 9.24 -7.52
CA LEU A 140 13.04 10.32 -8.50
C LEU A 140 13.52 11.68 -7.97
N LYS A 141 13.54 11.88 -6.64
CA LYS A 141 14.04 13.08 -5.96
C LYS A 141 15.54 13.06 -5.69
N LEU A 142 16.26 11.98 -6.00
CA LEU A 142 17.72 11.98 -5.98
C LEU A 142 18.26 12.95 -7.03
N ASP A 143 19.43 13.53 -6.76
CA ASP A 143 20.16 14.33 -7.74
C ASP A 143 20.47 13.48 -8.98
N ASP A 144 20.47 14.11 -10.16
CA ASP A 144 20.56 13.40 -11.44
C ASP A 144 21.83 12.55 -11.57
N ASP A 145 22.95 13.04 -11.04
CA ASP A 145 24.25 12.36 -11.05
C ASP A 145 24.25 11.10 -10.18
N ILE A 146 23.50 11.09 -9.06
CA ILE A 146 23.29 9.91 -8.22
C ILE A 146 22.29 8.96 -8.86
N ARG A 147 21.15 9.50 -9.32
CA ARG A 147 20.03 8.72 -9.88
C ARG A 147 20.45 7.92 -11.11
N THR A 148 21.31 8.48 -11.95
CA THR A 148 21.76 7.86 -13.22
C THR A 148 23.08 7.10 -13.11
N LYS A 149 23.67 7.03 -11.91
CA LYS A 149 24.97 6.41 -11.65
C LYS A 149 24.97 4.89 -11.81
N TYR A 150 23.88 4.23 -11.45
CA TYR A 150 23.79 2.77 -11.32
C TYR A 150 23.00 2.17 -12.47
N ASP A 151 23.48 1.04 -13.01
CA ASP A 151 22.77 0.27 -14.03
C ASP A 151 21.61 -0.53 -13.43
N VAL A 152 20.38 -0.14 -13.77
CA VAL A 152 19.13 -0.83 -13.37
C VAL A 152 18.52 -1.65 -14.51
N SER A 153 19.22 -1.80 -15.65
CA SER A 153 18.66 -2.46 -16.84
C SER A 153 18.43 -3.96 -16.68
N SER A 154 18.92 -4.57 -15.59
CA SER A 154 18.62 -5.97 -15.27
C SER A 154 17.21 -6.17 -14.73
N ILE A 155 16.53 -5.11 -14.27
CA ILE A 155 15.18 -5.20 -13.72
C ILE A 155 14.20 -5.52 -14.85
N GLU A 156 13.54 -6.67 -14.74
CA GLU A 156 12.55 -7.16 -15.69
C GLU A 156 11.12 -6.90 -15.18
N VAL A 157 10.93 -6.92 -13.85
CA VAL A 157 9.63 -6.79 -13.20
C VAL A 157 9.76 -5.98 -11.90
N ALA A 158 9.16 -4.79 -11.88
CA ALA A 158 9.02 -3.95 -10.69
C ALA A 158 7.55 -3.87 -10.27
N ILE A 159 7.18 -4.62 -9.23
CA ILE A 159 5.82 -4.68 -8.71
C ILE A 159 5.63 -3.57 -7.69
N HIS A 160 4.58 -2.75 -7.79
CA HIS A 160 4.20 -1.87 -6.69
C HIS A 160 2.72 -1.95 -6.35
N ALA A 161 2.41 -1.70 -5.09
CA ALA A 161 1.06 -1.76 -4.54
C ALA A 161 0.98 -0.97 -3.22
N ALA A 162 0.00 -1.32 -2.40
CA ALA A 162 -0.24 -0.86 -1.02
C ALA A 162 -0.68 0.61 -0.87
N ALA A 163 -0.39 1.47 -1.82
CA ALA A 163 -0.90 2.84 -1.88
C ALA A 163 -1.09 3.28 -3.34
N PRO A 164 -2.01 4.22 -3.60
CA PRO A 164 -2.12 4.87 -4.91
C PRO A 164 -0.80 5.53 -5.30
N CYS A 165 -0.39 5.35 -6.56
CA CYS A 165 0.78 6.03 -7.10
C CYS A 165 0.36 7.33 -7.79
N PRO A 166 0.96 8.50 -7.45
CA PRO A 166 0.68 9.73 -8.18
C PRO A 166 0.98 9.57 -9.67
N VAL A 167 0.09 10.08 -10.52
CA VAL A 167 0.21 9.96 -11.99
C VAL A 167 1.57 10.48 -12.51
N PRO A 168 2.08 11.66 -12.10
CA PRO A 168 3.39 12.14 -12.54
C PRO A 168 4.53 11.19 -12.13
N THR A 169 4.47 10.65 -10.91
CA THR A 169 5.49 9.73 -10.38
C THR A 169 5.53 8.44 -11.18
N LYS A 170 4.37 7.78 -11.39
CA LYS A 170 4.31 6.52 -12.13
C LYS A 170 4.78 6.70 -13.57
N LYS A 171 4.36 7.79 -14.22
CA LYS A 171 4.81 8.13 -15.58
C LYS A 171 6.32 8.32 -15.65
N ALA A 172 6.91 9.11 -14.75
CA ALA A 172 8.35 9.35 -14.71
C ALA A 172 9.16 8.06 -14.45
N MET A 173 8.66 7.15 -13.61
CA MET A 173 9.28 5.85 -13.40
C MET A 173 9.23 4.97 -14.65
N ILE A 174 8.10 4.93 -15.37
CA ILE A 174 7.98 4.18 -16.64
C ILE A 174 8.93 4.78 -17.70
N GLU A 175 9.04 6.10 -17.77
CA GLU A 175 9.98 6.78 -18.67
C GLU A 175 11.45 6.45 -18.33
N TRP A 176 11.78 6.31 -17.05
CA TRP A 176 13.14 6.00 -16.61
C TRP A 176 13.50 4.51 -16.72
N TRP A 177 12.68 3.61 -16.18
CA TRP A 177 12.97 2.17 -16.12
C TRP A 177 12.42 1.38 -17.31
N GLY A 178 11.58 2.01 -18.14
CA GLY A 178 10.85 1.34 -19.21
C GLY A 178 9.59 0.61 -18.71
N PRO A 179 8.93 -0.17 -19.59
CA PRO A 179 7.64 -0.79 -19.32
C PRO A 179 7.72 -2.05 -18.43
N VAL A 180 8.58 -2.01 -17.41
CA VAL A 180 8.81 -3.11 -16.45
C VAL A 180 7.98 -2.95 -15.17
N ILE A 181 7.16 -1.90 -15.08
CA ILE A 181 6.40 -1.59 -13.87
C ILE A 181 5.02 -2.26 -13.92
N HIS A 182 4.73 -3.01 -12.88
CA HIS A 182 3.48 -3.70 -12.64
C HIS A 182 2.82 -3.17 -11.38
N GLU A 183 1.51 -3.03 -11.40
CA GLU A 183 0.69 -2.55 -10.30
C GLU A 183 -0.41 -3.55 -10.01
N TYR A 184 -0.74 -3.71 -8.73
CA TYR A 184 -1.92 -4.46 -8.34
C TYR A 184 -2.64 -3.81 -7.17
N TYR A 185 -3.96 -4.01 -7.14
CA TYR A 185 -4.82 -3.70 -6.01
C TYR A 185 -5.44 -4.99 -5.48
N ALA A 186 -5.11 -5.31 -4.23
CA ALA A 186 -5.61 -6.45 -3.48
C ALA A 186 -5.41 -6.23 -1.97
N GLY A 187 -6.16 -6.98 -1.16
CA GLY A 187 -6.05 -6.98 0.29
C GLY A 187 -5.55 -8.31 0.85
N THR A 188 -5.16 -8.32 2.13
CA THR A 188 -4.73 -9.56 2.82
C THR A 188 -5.90 -10.55 2.94
N GLU A 189 -7.09 -10.00 3.05
CA GLU A 189 -8.41 -10.59 3.07
C GLU A 189 -8.69 -11.47 1.82
N GLY A 190 -8.09 -11.15 0.67
CA GLY A 190 -8.20 -11.96 -0.55
C GLY A 190 -9.54 -11.81 -1.29
N ASN A 191 -10.18 -10.64 -1.23
CA ASN A 191 -11.48 -10.38 -1.86
C ASN A 191 -11.43 -10.47 -3.40
N GLY A 192 -10.30 -10.11 -4.01
CA GLY A 192 -10.09 -10.09 -5.45
C GLY A 192 -8.69 -9.60 -5.79
N PHE A 193 -8.36 -9.56 -7.07
CA PHE A 193 -7.07 -9.12 -7.58
C PHE A 193 -7.23 -8.30 -8.85
N VAL A 194 -6.90 -7.02 -8.76
CA VAL A 194 -6.89 -6.07 -9.89
C VAL A 194 -5.44 -5.83 -10.30
N TYR A 195 -5.17 -5.80 -11.60
CA TYR A 195 -3.81 -5.76 -12.15
C TYR A 195 -3.69 -4.76 -13.29
N CYS A 196 -2.55 -4.06 -13.32
CA CYS A 196 -2.15 -3.15 -14.38
C CYS A 196 -0.67 -3.31 -14.73
N ASN A 197 -0.34 -3.43 -16.01
CA ASN A 197 1.04 -3.29 -16.49
C ASN A 197 1.30 -1.85 -16.97
N SER A 198 2.54 -1.53 -17.37
CA SER A 198 2.90 -0.19 -17.84
C SER A 198 2.13 0.24 -19.08
N GLU A 199 1.84 -0.66 -20.02
CA GLU A 199 1.10 -0.36 -21.25
C GLU A 199 -0.36 0.00 -20.97
N MET A 200 -1.03 -0.83 -20.16
CA MET A 200 -2.38 -0.58 -19.66
C MET A 200 -2.45 0.76 -18.93
N TRP A 201 -1.49 1.02 -18.04
CA TRP A 201 -1.45 2.24 -17.26
C TRP A 201 -1.22 3.48 -18.14
N LEU A 202 -0.37 3.39 -19.16
CA LEU A 202 -0.15 4.48 -20.12
C LEU A 202 -1.40 4.77 -20.97
N ALA A 203 -2.20 3.75 -21.26
CA ALA A 203 -3.48 3.91 -21.94
C ALA A 203 -4.58 4.48 -21.02
N HIS A 204 -4.51 4.18 -19.71
CA HIS A 204 -5.48 4.59 -18.69
C HIS A 204 -4.79 5.24 -17.46
N PRO A 205 -4.19 6.44 -17.59
CA PRO A 205 -3.38 7.02 -16.52
C PRO A 205 -4.16 7.20 -15.21
N GLY A 206 -3.60 6.69 -14.12
CA GLY A 206 -4.20 6.74 -12.77
C GLY A 206 -5.06 5.55 -12.40
N THR A 207 -5.24 4.59 -13.31
CA THR A 207 -5.90 3.31 -12.99
C THR A 207 -5.03 2.43 -12.09
N VAL A 208 -5.68 1.56 -11.29
CA VAL A 208 -5.04 0.39 -10.66
C VAL A 208 -5.19 -0.89 -11.49
N GLY A 209 -5.86 -0.81 -12.65
CA GLY A 209 -5.97 -1.89 -13.63
C GLY A 209 -7.35 -2.51 -13.75
N THR A 210 -7.38 -3.75 -14.22
CA THR A 210 -8.62 -4.55 -14.39
C THR A 210 -8.59 -5.79 -13.52
N ALA A 211 -9.76 -6.29 -13.13
CA ALA A 211 -9.86 -7.49 -12.30
C ALA A 211 -9.41 -8.72 -13.09
N ILE A 212 -8.38 -9.41 -12.60
CA ILE A 212 -7.94 -10.72 -13.10
C ILE A 212 -8.34 -11.87 -12.17
N SER A 213 -8.87 -11.53 -10.99
CA SER A 213 -9.52 -12.46 -10.06
C SER A 213 -10.65 -11.74 -9.32
N GLY A 214 -11.81 -12.38 -9.29
CA GLY A 214 -13.07 -11.80 -8.80
C GLY A 214 -13.72 -10.84 -9.79
N ILE A 215 -14.97 -10.45 -9.50
CA ILE A 215 -15.74 -9.45 -10.27
C ILE A 215 -15.86 -8.20 -9.41
N VAL A 216 -15.57 -7.03 -9.98
CA VAL A 216 -15.67 -5.74 -9.29
C VAL A 216 -17.06 -5.16 -9.45
N HIS A 217 -17.66 -4.77 -8.32
CA HIS A 217 -18.92 -4.04 -8.25
C HIS A 217 -18.70 -2.71 -7.54
N ILE A 218 -19.28 -1.64 -8.06
CA ILE A 218 -19.24 -0.31 -7.44
C ILE A 218 -20.63 -0.01 -6.87
N CYS A 219 -20.75 0.11 -5.56
CA CYS A 219 -22.03 0.25 -4.89
C CYS A 219 -22.17 1.54 -4.07
N ASP A 220 -23.40 2.04 -3.98
CA ASP A 220 -23.78 3.12 -3.08
C ASP A 220 -23.83 2.66 -1.61
N GLU A 221 -24.37 3.51 -0.72
CA GLU A 221 -24.48 3.20 0.71
C GLU A 221 -25.52 2.14 1.05
N ASN A 222 -26.48 1.91 0.16
CA ASN A 222 -27.53 0.89 0.30
C ASN A 222 -27.08 -0.47 -0.30
N GLY A 223 -25.91 -0.50 -0.94
CA GLY A 223 -25.39 -1.67 -1.66
C GLY A 223 -26.00 -1.83 -3.05
N ASP A 224 -26.64 -0.82 -3.60
CA ASP A 224 -27.08 -0.78 -5.00
C ASP A 224 -25.90 -0.42 -5.90
N GLU A 225 -25.77 -1.09 -7.04
CA GLU A 225 -24.75 -0.73 -8.01
C GLU A 225 -25.03 0.64 -8.61
N VAL A 226 -24.01 1.48 -8.70
CA VAL A 226 -24.10 2.80 -9.31
C VAL A 226 -23.78 2.73 -10.81
N PRO A 227 -24.24 3.70 -11.62
CA PRO A 227 -23.83 3.81 -13.02
C PRO A 227 -22.31 3.83 -13.19
N GLN A 228 -21.83 3.32 -14.34
CA GLN A 228 -20.41 3.35 -14.70
C GLN A 228 -19.87 4.78 -14.69
N GLY A 229 -18.65 4.97 -14.19
CA GLY A 229 -18.04 6.28 -13.96
C GLY A 229 -18.45 6.97 -12.66
N GLU A 230 -19.51 6.53 -11.98
CA GLU A 230 -19.86 7.06 -10.66
C GLU A 230 -19.04 6.39 -9.54
N SER A 231 -18.69 7.18 -8.53
CA SER A 231 -17.91 6.70 -7.39
C SER A 231 -18.78 5.98 -6.37
N GLY A 232 -18.31 4.85 -5.88
CA GLY A 232 -18.96 4.07 -4.82
C GLY A 232 -17.98 3.14 -4.12
N THR A 233 -18.49 2.38 -3.16
CA THR A 233 -17.71 1.37 -2.43
C THR A 233 -17.35 0.23 -3.37
N VAL A 234 -16.07 -0.15 -3.39
CA VAL A 234 -15.58 -1.26 -4.21
C VAL A 234 -15.87 -2.58 -3.49
N PHE A 235 -16.72 -3.40 -4.09
CA PHE A 235 -17.01 -4.77 -3.68
C PHE A 235 -16.42 -5.77 -4.67
N PHE A 236 -16.04 -6.94 -4.17
CA PHE A 236 -15.63 -8.06 -4.99
C PHE A 236 -16.55 -9.27 -4.79
N GLU A 237 -16.96 -9.86 -5.92
CA GLU A 237 -17.56 -11.19 -6.01
C GLU A 237 -16.49 -12.25 -6.31
N GLY A 238 -16.63 -13.46 -5.76
CA GLY A 238 -15.76 -14.60 -6.10
C GLY A 238 -14.41 -14.63 -5.38
N GLY A 239 -14.22 -13.79 -4.37
CA GLY A 239 -13.04 -13.77 -3.51
C GLY A 239 -12.96 -14.92 -2.51
N GLY A 240 -11.82 -15.00 -1.81
CA GLY A 240 -11.61 -15.95 -0.73
C GLY A 240 -12.42 -15.63 0.53
N THR A 241 -12.67 -16.65 1.36
CA THR A 241 -13.29 -16.48 2.68
C THR A 241 -12.26 -16.05 3.73
N PHE A 242 -12.60 -15.07 4.56
CA PHE A 242 -11.76 -14.58 5.64
C PHE A 242 -12.59 -14.11 6.84
N GLU A 243 -11.98 -14.07 8.01
CA GLU A 243 -12.54 -13.41 9.19
C GLU A 243 -11.47 -12.52 9.84
N TYR A 244 -11.90 -11.41 10.44
CA TYR A 244 -11.03 -10.61 11.30
C TYR A 244 -10.96 -11.25 12.69
N HIS A 245 -9.75 -11.58 13.12
CA HIS A 245 -9.49 -12.22 14.40
C HIS A 245 -10.01 -11.38 15.57
N ASN A 246 -10.87 -11.99 16.40
CA ASN A 246 -11.56 -11.36 17.54
C ASN A 246 -12.40 -10.13 17.18
N ASP A 247 -12.86 -9.99 15.93
CA ASP A 247 -13.63 -8.82 15.47
C ASP A 247 -14.81 -9.23 14.55
N PRO A 248 -15.86 -9.87 15.10
CA PRO A 248 -16.99 -10.38 14.32
C PRO A 248 -17.83 -9.26 13.68
N GLU A 249 -18.01 -8.14 14.36
CA GLU A 249 -18.78 -7.00 13.84
C GLU A 249 -18.14 -6.42 12.58
N LYS A 250 -16.80 -6.32 12.57
CA LYS A 250 -16.10 -5.83 11.40
C LYS A 250 -16.04 -6.82 10.26
N THR A 251 -16.03 -8.11 10.59
CA THR A 251 -16.20 -9.16 9.59
C THR A 251 -17.54 -8.99 8.90
N LYS A 252 -18.62 -8.81 9.67
CA LYS A 252 -19.96 -8.51 9.16
C LYS A 252 -20.02 -7.22 8.34
N ASN A 253 -19.43 -6.13 8.83
CA ASN A 253 -19.42 -4.83 8.14
C ASN A 253 -18.57 -4.80 6.86
N SER A 254 -17.72 -5.81 6.64
CA SER A 254 -16.96 -5.97 5.40
C SER A 254 -17.69 -6.80 4.33
N ARG A 255 -18.91 -7.25 4.61
CA ARG A 255 -19.79 -7.94 3.65
C ARG A 255 -20.77 -6.96 3.05
N ASP A 256 -21.26 -7.30 1.85
CA ASP A 256 -22.29 -6.49 1.23
C ASP A 256 -23.59 -6.49 2.05
N PRO A 257 -24.29 -5.35 2.13
CA PRO A 257 -25.50 -5.24 2.95
C PRO A 257 -26.68 -6.05 2.40
N LYS A 258 -26.61 -6.48 1.13
CA LYS A 258 -27.65 -7.26 0.44
C LYS A 258 -27.46 -8.77 0.56
N GLY A 259 -26.37 -9.24 1.18
CA GLY A 259 -26.14 -10.66 1.43
C GLY A 259 -25.87 -11.49 0.17
N ARG A 260 -25.35 -10.87 -0.90
CA ARG A 260 -24.94 -11.58 -2.13
C ARG A 260 -23.62 -12.34 -1.95
N GLY A 261 -22.94 -12.14 -0.82
CA GLY A 261 -21.67 -12.79 -0.53
C GLY A 261 -20.46 -12.01 -1.06
N TRP A 262 -20.68 -10.78 -1.54
CA TRP A 262 -19.58 -9.90 -1.90
C TRP A 262 -18.91 -9.34 -0.66
N SER A 263 -17.66 -8.94 -0.81
CA SER A 263 -16.89 -8.37 0.31
C SER A 263 -16.04 -7.19 -0.15
N THR A 264 -15.76 -6.28 0.78
CA THR A 264 -15.05 -5.02 0.50
C THR A 264 -13.81 -4.85 1.39
N LEU A 265 -12.84 -4.12 0.86
CA LEU A 265 -11.69 -3.58 1.61
C LEU A 265 -12.00 -2.20 2.23
N GLY A 266 -13.15 -1.62 1.91
CA GLY A 266 -13.58 -0.29 2.34
C GLY A 266 -13.02 0.87 1.51
N ASP A 267 -12.38 0.55 0.37
CA ASP A 267 -11.91 1.52 -0.61
C ASP A 267 -13.07 1.97 -1.52
N VAL A 268 -13.02 3.22 -1.96
CA VAL A 268 -13.98 3.88 -2.85
C VAL A 268 -13.32 4.08 -4.20
N GLY A 269 -14.07 3.85 -5.26
CA GLY A 269 -13.59 3.97 -6.63
C GLY A 269 -14.71 3.98 -7.65
N TYR A 270 -14.31 3.98 -8.91
CA TYR A 270 -15.21 3.87 -10.05
C TYR A 270 -14.55 3.06 -11.16
N LEU A 271 -15.37 2.53 -12.06
CA LEU A 271 -14.92 1.90 -13.31
C LEU A 271 -15.10 2.87 -14.46
N ASP A 272 -14.08 3.02 -15.32
CA ASP A 272 -14.25 3.72 -16.60
C ASP A 272 -14.98 2.85 -17.64
N ALA A 273 -15.19 3.40 -18.84
CA ALA A 273 -15.90 2.74 -19.95
C ALA A 273 -15.27 1.41 -20.37
N ASP A 274 -13.96 1.24 -20.17
CA ASP A 274 -13.18 0.04 -20.53
C ASP A 274 -12.99 -0.92 -19.34
N ASN A 275 -13.70 -0.66 -18.22
CA ASN A 275 -13.66 -1.41 -16.96
C ASN A 275 -12.33 -1.34 -16.20
N PHE A 276 -11.55 -0.27 -16.41
CA PHE A 276 -10.41 0.03 -15.56
C PHE A 276 -10.87 0.65 -14.25
N LEU A 277 -10.34 0.14 -13.14
CA LEU A 277 -10.66 0.59 -11.80
C LEU A 277 -9.78 1.78 -11.41
N TYR A 278 -10.41 2.81 -10.85
CA TYR A 278 -9.74 3.97 -10.28
C TYR A 278 -10.13 4.08 -8.82
N LEU A 279 -9.13 4.21 -7.94
CA LEU A 279 -9.35 4.38 -6.51
C LEU A 279 -9.28 5.87 -6.17
N THR A 280 -10.29 6.39 -5.48
CA THR A 280 -10.37 7.81 -5.11
C THR A 280 -9.93 8.05 -3.67
N ASP A 281 -10.37 7.23 -2.71
CA ASP A 281 -9.84 7.15 -1.33
C ASP A 281 -10.46 5.95 -0.59
N ARG A 282 -10.26 5.89 0.73
CA ARG A 282 -11.07 5.07 1.64
C ARG A 282 -12.30 5.81 2.10
N LYS A 283 -13.42 5.08 2.22
CA LYS A 283 -14.66 5.66 2.80
C LYS A 283 -14.41 6.25 4.18
N ALA A 284 -13.51 5.65 4.97
CA ALA A 284 -13.18 6.10 6.32
C ALA A 284 -12.33 7.38 6.40
N PHE A 285 -11.70 7.82 5.31
CA PHE A 285 -10.86 9.04 5.26
C PHE A 285 -11.48 10.18 4.47
N MET A 286 -12.65 9.95 3.88
CA MET A 286 -13.43 10.96 3.20
C MET A 286 -13.72 12.13 4.14
N ILE A 287 -13.44 13.33 3.65
CA ILE A 287 -13.74 14.59 4.35
C ILE A 287 -15.10 15.05 3.86
N ILE A 288 -16.03 15.29 4.77
CA ILE A 288 -17.35 15.83 4.42
C ILE A 288 -17.34 17.33 4.77
N SER A 289 -17.16 18.17 3.76
CA SER A 289 -17.11 19.63 3.92
C SER A 289 -18.28 20.27 3.19
N GLY A 290 -19.22 20.86 3.93
CA GLY A 290 -20.35 21.59 3.35
C GLY A 290 -21.28 20.71 2.49
N GLY A 291 -21.41 19.43 2.84
CA GLY A 291 -22.20 18.45 2.08
C GLY A 291 -21.50 17.88 0.85
N VAL A 292 -20.22 18.18 0.63
CA VAL A 292 -19.41 17.65 -0.47
C VAL A 292 -18.42 16.62 0.06
N ASN A 293 -18.38 15.46 -0.59
CA ASN A 293 -17.40 14.41 -0.34
C ASN A 293 -16.07 14.78 -0.98
N ILE A 294 -15.05 14.98 -0.15
CA ILE A 294 -13.69 15.29 -0.59
C ILE A 294 -12.80 14.10 -0.24
N TYR A 295 -11.98 13.70 -1.21
CA TYR A 295 -11.07 12.57 -1.10
C TYR A 295 -9.64 13.09 -0.90
N PRO A 296 -9.11 13.10 0.34
CA PRO A 296 -7.79 13.65 0.65
C PRO A 296 -6.66 13.22 -0.29
N GLN A 297 -6.70 11.96 -0.76
CA GLN A 297 -5.67 11.41 -1.64
C GLN A 297 -5.49 12.21 -2.94
N GLU A 298 -6.55 12.86 -3.47
CA GLU A 298 -6.46 13.71 -4.65
C GLU A 298 -5.46 14.86 -4.42
N ALA A 299 -5.58 15.58 -3.31
CA ALA A 299 -4.71 16.70 -2.96
C ALA A 299 -3.30 16.23 -2.54
N GLU A 300 -3.17 15.07 -1.88
CA GLU A 300 -1.86 14.47 -1.55
C GLU A 300 -1.06 14.16 -2.81
N ASN A 301 -1.69 13.53 -3.80
CA ASN A 301 -1.05 13.15 -5.05
C ASN A 301 -0.56 14.38 -5.83
N ILE A 302 -1.25 15.51 -5.73
CA ILE A 302 -0.76 16.78 -6.30
C ILE A 302 0.42 17.31 -5.48
N LEU A 303 0.23 17.55 -4.19
CA LEU A 303 1.17 18.28 -3.35
C LEU A 303 2.51 17.56 -3.15
N VAL A 304 2.54 16.22 -3.14
CA VAL A 304 3.78 15.45 -2.95
C VAL A 304 4.79 15.65 -4.10
N ASN A 305 4.29 16.08 -5.27
CA ASN A 305 5.10 16.40 -6.45
C ASN A 305 5.67 17.82 -6.45
N HIS A 306 5.30 18.67 -5.49
CA HIS A 306 5.81 20.02 -5.41
C HIS A 306 7.32 20.03 -5.07
N PRO A 307 8.18 20.83 -5.73
CA PRO A 307 9.64 20.77 -5.57
C PRO A 307 10.14 21.00 -4.14
N LYS A 308 9.40 21.77 -3.34
CA LYS A 308 9.72 22.08 -1.93
C LYS A 308 9.16 21.07 -0.93
N VAL A 309 8.36 20.09 -1.37
CA VAL A 309 7.70 19.11 -0.50
C VAL A 309 8.50 17.82 -0.52
N VAL A 310 8.87 17.32 0.66
CA VAL A 310 9.35 15.94 0.83
C VAL A 310 8.15 15.02 0.86
N ASP A 311 7.16 15.36 1.70
CA ASP A 311 5.99 14.55 1.98
C ASP A 311 4.78 15.38 2.46
N VAL A 312 3.58 14.82 2.40
CA VAL A 312 2.33 15.51 2.75
C VAL A 312 1.26 14.56 3.31
N ALA A 313 0.49 15.07 4.27
CA ALA A 313 -0.71 14.47 4.83
C ALA A 313 -1.90 15.41 4.62
N ILE A 314 -2.97 14.94 3.97
CA ILE A 314 -4.26 15.64 3.86
C ILE A 314 -5.31 14.86 4.66
N PHE A 315 -6.08 15.59 5.47
CA PHE A 315 -7.18 15.06 6.27
C PHE A 315 -8.17 16.17 6.65
N GLY A 316 -9.34 15.78 7.14
CA GLY A 316 -10.38 16.70 7.60
C GLY A 316 -10.17 17.13 9.05
N ILE A 317 -10.32 18.42 9.31
CA ILE A 317 -10.35 18.99 10.67
C ILE A 317 -11.72 19.62 10.92
N PRO A 318 -12.17 19.78 12.18
CA PRO A 318 -13.46 20.38 12.48
C PRO A 318 -13.57 21.79 11.92
N ASN A 319 -14.71 22.09 11.31
CA ASN A 319 -15.08 23.44 10.88
C ASN A 319 -16.53 23.71 11.29
N ASP A 320 -16.81 24.84 11.93
CA ASP A 320 -18.15 25.13 12.47
C ASP A 320 -19.20 25.42 11.39
N ASP A 321 -18.76 25.90 10.21
CA ASP A 321 -19.64 26.23 9.09
C ASP A 321 -19.88 25.03 8.15
N PHE A 322 -18.84 24.21 7.95
CA PHE A 322 -18.82 23.15 6.94
C PHE A 322 -18.83 21.73 7.52
N GLY A 323 -18.78 21.58 8.85
CA GLY A 323 -18.60 20.30 9.54
C GLY A 323 -17.12 19.92 9.60
N GLU A 324 -16.52 19.64 8.44
CA GLU A 324 -15.08 19.47 8.28
C GLU A 324 -14.51 20.45 7.24
N GLU A 325 -13.22 20.76 7.34
CA GLU A 325 -12.46 21.42 6.29
C GLU A 325 -11.14 20.68 5.99
N VAL A 326 -10.60 20.88 4.78
CA VAL A 326 -9.38 20.22 4.32
C VAL A 326 -8.15 20.88 4.94
N LYS A 327 -7.35 20.10 5.68
CA LYS A 327 -6.06 20.51 6.26
C LYS A 327 -4.92 19.75 5.59
N ALA A 328 -3.82 20.46 5.34
CA ALA A 328 -2.55 19.83 5.00
C ALA A 328 -1.55 19.92 6.15
N VAL A 329 -0.77 18.86 6.35
CA VAL A 329 0.47 18.88 7.13
C VAL A 329 1.60 18.42 6.22
N VAL A 330 2.60 19.26 6.04
CA VAL A 330 3.65 19.11 5.02
C VAL A 330 5.00 18.96 5.69
N GLN A 331 5.79 18.00 5.20
CA GLN A 331 7.22 17.94 5.45
C GLN A 331 7.94 18.65 4.31
N PRO A 332 8.48 19.86 4.53
CA PRO A 332 9.19 20.57 3.48
C PRO A 332 10.64 20.08 3.37
N LYS A 333 11.29 20.31 2.22
CA LYS A 333 12.73 20.05 2.05
C LYS A 333 13.58 20.93 2.97
N HIS A 334 13.13 22.16 3.19
CA HIS A 334 13.73 23.11 4.11
C HIS A 334 12.62 23.66 5.00
N MET A 335 12.81 23.54 6.32
CA MET A 335 11.86 24.13 7.27
C MET A 335 11.86 25.66 7.12
N PRO A 336 10.68 26.31 7.08
CA PRO A 336 10.60 27.76 7.11
C PRO A 336 11.33 28.31 8.34
N ALA A 337 12.12 29.36 8.17
CA ALA A 337 12.89 29.95 9.26
C ALA A 337 12.01 30.75 10.24
N ASP A 338 10.88 31.27 9.76
CA ASP A 338 9.93 32.06 10.55
C ASP A 338 8.48 31.95 10.03
N ALA A 339 7.56 32.61 10.73
CA ALA A 339 6.14 32.61 10.41
C ALA A 339 5.81 33.31 9.07
N SER A 340 6.65 34.24 8.60
CA SER A 340 6.44 34.90 7.31
C SER A 340 6.79 33.94 6.17
N GLU A 341 7.92 33.25 6.25
CA GLU A 341 8.29 32.22 5.28
C GLU A 341 7.28 31.06 5.25
N ALA A 342 6.79 30.64 6.42
CA ALA A 342 5.77 29.60 6.52
C ALA A 342 4.48 30.01 5.79
N LYS A 343 4.04 31.26 5.96
CA LYS A 343 2.82 31.78 5.32
C LYS A 343 2.96 31.91 3.81
N GLU A 344 4.14 32.28 3.31
CA GLU A 344 4.38 32.32 1.86
C GLU A 344 4.39 30.91 1.25
N LEU A 345 5.03 29.95 1.92
CA LEU A 345 5.02 28.55 1.48
C LEU A 345 3.60 27.94 1.53
N GLU A 346 2.82 28.24 2.57
CA GLU A 346 1.41 27.83 2.67
C GLU A 346 0.61 28.33 1.45
N LYS A 347 0.70 29.62 1.12
CA LYS A 347 0.01 30.19 -0.05
C LYS A 347 0.46 29.55 -1.35
N GLU A 348 1.76 29.32 -1.53
CA GLU A 348 2.35 28.66 -2.70
C GLU A 348 1.76 27.26 -2.89
N LEU A 349 1.72 26.46 -1.82
CA LEU A 349 1.20 25.09 -1.86
C LEU A 349 -0.31 25.05 -2.12
N ILE A 350 -1.09 25.92 -1.48
CA ILE A 350 -2.54 26.03 -1.73
C ILE A 350 -2.81 26.44 -3.18
N ALA A 351 -2.07 27.42 -3.70
CA ALA A 351 -2.18 27.85 -5.09
C ALA A 351 -1.79 26.74 -6.08
N TYR A 352 -0.74 25.99 -5.78
CA TYR A 352 -0.33 24.83 -6.57
C TYR A 352 -1.45 23.78 -6.62
N CYS A 353 -2.07 23.45 -5.48
CA CYS A 353 -3.20 22.52 -5.43
C CYS A 353 -4.39 23.02 -6.27
N ARG A 354 -4.75 24.30 -6.15
CA ARG A 354 -5.86 24.94 -6.88
C ARG A 354 -5.66 25.01 -8.39
N SER A 355 -4.43 24.98 -8.86
CA SER A 355 -4.15 24.92 -10.30
C SER A 355 -4.44 23.55 -10.92
N HIS A 356 -4.66 22.52 -10.11
CA HIS A 356 -4.89 21.14 -10.56
C HIS A 356 -6.24 20.56 -10.10
N LEU A 357 -6.82 21.05 -9.00
CA LEU A 357 -8.07 20.56 -8.41
C LEU A 357 -9.08 21.68 -8.19
N ALA A 358 -10.37 21.32 -8.13
CA ALA A 358 -11.41 22.24 -7.72
C ALA A 358 -11.13 22.83 -6.33
N ASP A 359 -11.42 24.11 -6.12
CA ASP A 359 -11.08 24.86 -4.90
C ASP A 359 -11.54 24.16 -3.62
N ILE A 360 -12.76 23.60 -3.62
CA ILE A 360 -13.34 22.90 -2.48
C ILE A 360 -12.54 21.66 -2.06
N LYS A 361 -11.76 21.05 -2.96
CA LYS A 361 -10.92 19.88 -2.69
C LYS A 361 -9.51 20.25 -2.22
N CYS A 362 -9.16 21.53 -2.26
CA CYS A 362 -7.83 21.99 -1.87
C CYS A 362 -7.75 22.29 -0.37
N PRO A 363 -6.57 22.15 0.26
CA PRO A 363 -6.38 22.55 1.65
C PRO A 363 -6.73 24.02 1.87
N ARG A 364 -7.42 24.31 2.98
CA ARG A 364 -7.69 25.68 3.43
C ARG A 364 -6.53 26.25 4.24
N SER A 365 -5.75 25.39 4.90
CA SER A 365 -4.55 25.75 5.62
C SER A 365 -3.48 24.66 5.55
N VAL A 366 -2.23 25.03 5.79
CA VAL A 366 -1.06 24.14 5.74
C VAL A 366 -0.20 24.35 6.99
N ASP A 367 0.09 23.27 7.73
CA ASP A 367 1.10 23.29 8.79
C ASP A 367 2.36 22.53 8.36
N PHE A 368 3.51 22.85 8.96
CA PHE A 368 4.80 22.25 8.62
C PHE A 368 5.36 21.42 9.77
N ARG A 369 5.97 20.27 9.43
CA ARG A 369 6.71 19.42 10.39
C ARG A 369 8.04 18.97 9.79
N GLU A 370 9.02 18.77 10.65
CA GLU A 370 10.31 18.19 10.25
C GLU A 370 10.16 16.74 9.75
N GLU A 371 9.22 15.99 10.33
CA GLU A 371 8.93 14.61 9.95
C GLU A 371 7.43 14.31 10.12
N LEU A 372 6.84 13.62 9.15
CA LEU A 372 5.46 13.11 9.25
C LEU A 372 5.44 11.73 9.92
N PRO A 373 4.40 11.42 10.73
CA PRO A 373 4.31 10.14 11.42
C PRO A 373 4.05 9.02 10.42
N ARG A 374 5.12 8.38 9.95
CA ARG A 374 5.07 7.19 9.11
C ARG A 374 5.42 5.95 9.90
N HIS A 375 4.79 4.85 9.53
CA HIS A 375 5.24 3.53 9.90
C HIS A 375 6.56 3.19 9.17
N PRO A 376 7.42 2.29 9.69
CA PRO A 376 8.64 1.84 9.00
C PRO A 376 8.43 1.29 7.58
N THR A 377 7.19 0.97 7.20
CA THR A 377 6.83 0.56 5.83
C THR A 377 6.51 1.70 4.88
N GLY A 378 6.72 2.94 5.32
CA GLY A 378 6.39 4.12 4.54
C GLY A 378 4.89 4.41 4.45
N LYS A 379 4.02 3.83 5.28
CA LYS A 379 2.58 4.19 5.36
C LYS A 379 2.38 5.33 6.35
N LEU A 380 1.60 6.35 5.97
CA LEU A 380 1.32 7.52 6.79
C LEU A 380 0.22 7.25 7.83
N TYR A 381 0.47 7.59 9.10
CA TYR A 381 -0.51 7.53 10.18
C TYR A 381 -1.30 8.83 10.30
N LYS A 382 -2.20 9.08 9.33
CA LYS A 382 -3.05 10.28 9.30
C LYS A 382 -3.86 10.49 10.58
N ARG A 383 -4.26 9.41 11.25
CA ARG A 383 -5.02 9.47 12.51
C ARG A 383 -4.27 10.24 13.60
N LEU A 384 -2.98 9.99 13.79
CA LEU A 384 -2.21 10.67 14.84
C LEU A 384 -2.24 12.19 14.62
N LEU A 385 -2.10 12.63 13.36
CA LEU A 385 -2.24 14.03 13.00
C LEU A 385 -3.68 14.52 13.23
N LYS A 386 -4.69 13.79 12.73
CA LYS A 386 -6.11 14.18 12.85
C LYS A 386 -6.52 14.34 14.31
N ASP A 387 -6.14 13.40 15.17
CA ASP A 387 -6.50 13.39 16.60
C ASP A 387 -5.97 14.65 17.31
N GLU A 388 -4.81 15.19 16.93
CA GLU A 388 -4.26 16.44 17.49
C GLU A 388 -5.18 17.66 17.21
N TYR A 389 -5.67 17.80 15.97
CA TYR A 389 -6.54 18.94 15.60
C TYR A 389 -7.94 18.81 16.20
N TRP A 390 -8.46 17.58 16.30
CA TRP A 390 -9.77 17.33 16.89
C TRP A 390 -9.74 17.54 18.42
N ALA A 391 -8.69 17.07 19.10
CA ALA A 391 -8.47 17.34 20.51
C ALA A 391 -8.34 18.85 20.79
N ALA A 392 -7.61 19.59 19.94
CA ALA A 392 -7.47 21.04 20.06
C ALA A 392 -8.81 21.79 19.88
N ALA A 393 -9.76 21.23 19.13
CA ALA A 393 -11.11 21.76 18.93
C ALA A 393 -12.13 21.33 20.01
N GLY A 394 -11.71 20.54 21.01
CA GLY A 394 -12.59 20.07 22.09
C GLY A 394 -13.61 19.01 21.67
N ARG A 395 -13.38 18.30 20.54
CA ARG A 395 -14.25 17.24 20.01
C ARG A 395 -13.43 15.96 19.82
N SER A 396 -13.94 14.80 20.23
CA SER A 396 -13.30 13.50 19.95
C SER A 396 -13.99 12.79 18.79
N ILE A 397 -13.22 12.08 17.95
CA ILE A 397 -13.72 11.20 16.89
C ILE A 397 -14.01 9.81 17.46
#